data_AF-A0A4R2R146-F1
#
_entry.id   AF-A0A4R2R146-F1
#
_cell.length_a   1.000
_cell.length_b   1.000
_cell.length_c   1.000
_cell.angle_alpha   90.00
_cell.angle_beta   90.00
_cell.angle_gamma   90.00
#
_symmetry.space_group_name_H-M   'P 1'
#
loop_
_entity.id
_entity.type
_entity.pdbx_description
1 polymer ?
#
loop_
_entity_poly.entity_id
_entity_poly.type
_entity_poly.pdbx_seq_one_letter_code
_entity_poly.pdbx_strand_id
1 'polypeptide(L)'
;MNALSSLFQILFRPHAVLDDLLFEGDLRKSWRATGLLACLDALIMLLVVLGLVILVLAVPEIREDPLENVGIPKAIVALLLVLAVPVVFLLSWLVHAVSRYWFSGMVRLGLRVSAGAYYPRDTEERREKGRQLQLIHPYTAGISWIPSQAVQLLYLATLFGGVLVQSVSPSLEPPLLWTILILIFALLNYVVPFGSHIYMVIVRVMAIQKLYGISGARAFWGPFLIYALLYGGLFVLVMGFAAWSFMTDVHTVLY
;
A
#
# COMPACT_ATOMS: atom_id res chain seq x y z
N MET A 1 19.59 16.15 2.44
CA MET A 1 18.21 16.32 1.91
C MET A 1 17.16 15.93 2.95
N ASN A 2 15.95 16.51 2.90
CA ASN A 2 14.83 16.12 3.77
C ASN A 2 14.11 14.87 3.21
N ALA A 3 13.56 14.01 4.08
CA ALA A 3 12.99 12.71 3.69
C ALA A 3 11.89 12.82 2.60
N LEU A 4 11.05 13.85 2.66
CA LEU A 4 10.01 14.13 1.67
C LEU A 4 10.60 14.49 0.29
N SER A 5 11.69 15.26 0.28
CA SER A 5 12.40 15.61 -0.96
C SER A 5 12.99 14.36 -1.62
N SER A 6 13.61 13.47 -0.84
CA SER A 6 14.11 12.18 -1.36
C SER A 6 12.99 11.27 -1.87
N LEU A 7 11.85 11.20 -1.16
CA LEU A 7 10.67 10.43 -1.57
C LEU A 7 10.06 10.93 -2.88
N PHE A 8 10.08 12.23 -3.13
CA PHE A 8 9.60 12.79 -4.38
C PHE A 8 10.63 12.63 -5.50
N GLN A 9 11.90 12.94 -5.22
CA GLN A 9 12.94 12.89 -6.25
C GLN A 9 13.21 11.48 -6.77
N ILE A 10 13.01 10.43 -5.96
CA ILE A 10 13.18 9.04 -6.43
C ILE A 10 12.18 8.68 -7.54
N LEU A 11 11.04 9.39 -7.64
CA LEU A 11 10.07 9.23 -8.75
C LEU A 11 10.61 9.71 -10.10
N PHE A 12 11.58 10.63 -10.10
CA PHE A 12 12.08 11.27 -11.32
C PHE A 12 13.55 10.97 -11.60
N ARG A 13 14.35 10.76 -10.54
CA ARG A 13 15.80 10.55 -10.58
C ARG A 13 16.23 9.41 -9.67
N PRO A 14 15.73 8.18 -9.90
CA PRO A 14 15.98 7.06 -8.98
C PRO A 14 17.45 6.73 -8.82
N HIS A 15 18.27 6.83 -9.88
CA HIS A 15 19.69 6.51 -9.82
C HIS A 15 20.47 7.40 -8.85
N ALA A 16 20.32 8.72 -8.98
CA ALA A 16 21.03 9.70 -8.14
C ALA A 16 20.58 9.60 -6.68
N VAL A 17 19.27 9.51 -6.45
CA VAL A 17 18.73 9.42 -5.09
C VAL A 17 19.15 8.13 -4.40
N LEU A 18 19.22 7.01 -5.13
CA LEU A 18 19.74 5.76 -4.57
C LEU A 18 21.21 5.88 -4.17
N ASP A 19 22.04 6.54 -4.99
CA ASP A 19 23.46 6.75 -4.65
C ASP A 19 23.61 7.61 -3.39
N ASP A 20 22.87 8.71 -3.31
CA ASP A 20 22.87 9.59 -2.15
C ASP A 20 22.42 8.84 -0.88
N LEU A 21 21.33 8.05 -0.96
CA LEU A 21 20.81 7.30 0.18
C LEU A 21 21.77 6.20 0.65
N LEU A 22 22.42 5.50 -0.29
CA LEU A 22 23.39 4.46 0.01
C LEU A 22 24.69 5.04 0.57
N PHE A 23 25.10 6.22 0.12
CA PHE A 23 26.26 6.94 0.62
C PHE A 23 26.04 7.53 2.01
N GLU A 24 24.91 8.22 2.25
CA GLU A 24 24.62 8.84 3.53
C GLU A 24 24.43 7.81 4.66
N GLY A 25 23.82 6.66 4.36
CA GLY A 25 23.65 5.57 5.33
C GLY A 25 22.76 5.90 6.55
N ASP A 26 22.03 7.02 6.55
CA ASP A 26 21.26 7.52 7.69
C ASP A 26 19.92 6.79 7.86
N LEU A 27 19.87 5.87 8.83
CA LEU A 27 18.65 5.13 9.17
C LEU A 27 17.53 6.01 9.73
N ARG A 28 17.87 7.14 10.39
CA ARG A 28 16.86 8.03 10.98
C ARG A 28 16.03 8.69 9.88
N LYS A 29 16.65 9.08 8.76
CA LYS A 29 15.93 9.58 7.57
C LYS A 29 15.00 8.52 6.98
N SER A 30 15.45 7.27 6.90
CA SER A 30 14.63 6.15 6.42
C SER A 30 13.42 5.86 7.33
N TRP A 31 13.59 5.93 8.66
CA TRP A 31 12.47 5.83 9.61
C TRP A 31 11.47 6.99 9.49
N ARG A 32 11.95 8.21 9.24
CA ARG A 32 11.07 9.35 8.96
C ARG A 32 10.26 9.13 7.68
N ALA A 33 10.87 8.59 6.62
CA ALA A 33 10.15 8.23 5.39
C ALA A 33 9.07 7.15 5.66
N THR A 34 9.37 6.16 6.49
CA THR A 34 8.40 5.15 6.96
C THR A 34 7.22 5.80 7.68
N GLY A 35 7.50 6.73 8.60
CA GLY A 35 6.46 7.51 9.30
C GLY A 35 5.61 8.36 8.37
N LEU A 36 6.22 8.97 7.33
CA LEU A 36 5.48 9.75 6.33
C LEU A 36 4.49 8.89 5.53
N LEU A 37 4.87 7.67 5.16
CA LEU A 37 3.96 6.73 4.50
C LEU A 37 2.78 6.35 5.41
N ALA A 38 3.06 6.10 6.68
CA ALA A 38 2.01 5.80 7.66
C ALA A 38 1.07 6.98 7.93
N CYS A 39 1.60 8.21 7.97
CA CYS A 39 0.79 9.42 8.06
C CYS A 39 -0.13 9.58 6.85
N LEU A 40 0.34 9.22 5.64
CA LEU A 40 -0.46 9.30 4.43
C LEU A 40 -1.66 8.33 4.49
N ASP A 41 -1.46 7.12 4.99
CA ASP A 41 -2.55 6.15 5.18
C ASP A 41 -3.56 6.62 6.23
N ALA A 42 -3.08 7.16 7.35
CA ALA A 42 -3.93 7.71 8.39
C ALA A 42 -4.76 8.90 7.89
N LEU A 43 -4.17 9.76 7.04
CA LEU A 43 -4.87 10.89 6.41
C LEU A 43 -6.00 10.42 5.49
N ILE A 44 -5.76 9.35 4.71
CA ILE A 44 -6.80 8.78 3.84
C ILE A 44 -7.92 8.20 4.66
N MET A 45 -7.60 7.45 5.72
CA MET A 45 -8.62 6.92 6.61
C MET A 45 -9.44 8.04 7.27
N LEU A 46 -8.78 9.11 7.71
CA LEU A 46 -9.47 10.29 8.23
C LEU A 46 -10.46 10.86 7.20
N LEU A 47 -10.06 10.99 5.94
CA LEU A 47 -10.95 11.47 4.88
C LEU A 47 -12.10 10.52 4.58
N VAL A 48 -11.86 9.20 4.60
CA VAL A 48 -12.93 8.19 4.48
C VAL A 48 -13.92 8.32 5.62
N VAL A 49 -13.43 8.41 6.86
CA VAL A 49 -14.26 8.60 8.06
C VAL A 49 -15.09 9.87 7.95
N LEU A 50 -14.48 11.00 7.58
CA LEU A 50 -15.19 12.27 7.39
C LEU A 50 -16.25 12.16 6.28
N GLY A 51 -15.93 11.53 5.16
CA GLY A 51 -16.87 11.30 4.06
C GLY A 51 -18.06 10.42 4.47
N LEU A 52 -17.83 9.37 5.25
CA LEU A 52 -18.89 8.50 5.77
C LEU A 52 -19.77 9.25 6.78
N VAL A 53 -19.19 10.06 7.67
CA VAL A 53 -19.97 10.90 8.59
C VAL A 53 -20.86 11.86 7.83
N ILE A 54 -20.33 12.51 6.79
CA ILE A 54 -21.10 13.40 5.93
C ILE A 54 -22.25 12.63 5.24
N LEU A 55 -21.99 11.46 4.68
CA LEU A 55 -23.01 10.61 4.03
C LEU A 55 -24.16 10.28 5.00
N VAL A 56 -23.82 9.83 6.22
CA VAL A 56 -24.82 9.47 7.25
C VAL A 56 -25.63 10.69 7.70
N LEU A 57 -25.02 11.88 7.76
CA LEU A 57 -25.70 13.10 8.22
C LEU A 57 -26.51 13.81 7.12
N ALA A 58 -26.10 13.69 5.85
CA ALA A 58 -26.66 14.45 4.74
C ALA A 58 -27.79 13.73 3.99
N VAL A 59 -27.88 12.39 4.04
CA VAL A 59 -28.90 11.63 3.30
C VAL A 59 -30.11 11.35 4.20
N PRO A 60 -31.29 11.95 3.93
CA PRO A 60 -32.48 11.80 4.78
C PRO A 60 -33.00 10.36 4.90
N GLU A 61 -32.80 9.53 3.87
CA GLU A 61 -33.24 8.11 3.85
C GLU A 61 -32.38 7.21 4.73
N ILE A 62 -31.11 7.58 4.99
CA ILE A 62 -30.24 6.89 5.98
C ILE A 62 -30.57 7.37 7.41
N ARG A 63 -31.32 8.46 7.53
CA ARG A 63 -31.76 9.08 8.78
C ARG A 63 -32.92 8.33 9.44
N GLU A 64 -33.62 7.47 8.71
CA GLU A 64 -34.56 6.48 9.27
C GLU A 64 -33.78 5.35 9.95
N ASP A 65 -33.23 5.72 11.10
CA ASP A 65 -32.53 4.94 12.12
C ASP A 65 -32.16 3.46 11.83
N PRO A 66 -31.14 3.20 10.99
CA PRO A 66 -30.51 1.89 10.98
C PRO A 66 -29.69 1.63 12.26
N LEU A 67 -29.34 2.67 13.05
CA LEU A 67 -28.50 2.57 14.24
C LEU A 67 -29.27 2.49 15.57
N GLU A 68 -30.42 3.16 15.73
CA GLU A 68 -31.32 2.91 16.87
C GLU A 68 -31.87 1.48 16.86
N ASN A 69 -32.13 0.90 15.69
CA ASN A 69 -32.56 -0.50 15.56
C ASN A 69 -31.48 -1.52 16.00
N VAL A 70 -30.20 -1.13 16.05
CA VAL A 70 -29.09 -1.95 16.58
C VAL A 70 -28.73 -1.56 18.04
N GLY A 71 -29.36 -0.51 18.58
CA GLY A 71 -29.12 -0.04 19.95
C GLY A 71 -27.73 0.55 20.18
N ILE A 72 -27.00 0.96 19.14
CA ILE A 72 -25.65 1.52 19.27
C ILE A 72 -25.76 3.05 19.44
N PRO A 73 -25.36 3.62 20.59
CA PRO A 73 -25.38 5.06 20.80
C PRO A 73 -24.49 5.79 19.79
N LYS A 74 -24.96 6.93 19.26
CA LYS A 74 -24.20 7.82 18.34
C LYS A 74 -22.83 8.21 18.91
N ALA A 75 -22.73 8.32 20.23
CA ALA A 75 -21.47 8.56 20.94
C ALA A 75 -20.44 7.44 20.76
N ILE A 76 -20.87 6.17 20.70
CA ILE A 76 -20.00 5.02 20.45
C ILE A 76 -19.51 5.03 19.01
N VAL A 77 -20.40 5.31 18.04
CA VAL A 77 -20.02 5.44 16.62
C VAL A 77 -18.99 6.55 16.43
N ALA A 78 -19.24 7.73 17.00
CA ALA A 78 -18.30 8.85 16.94
C ALA A 78 -16.95 8.50 17.59
N LEU A 79 -16.95 7.82 18.74
CA LEU A 79 -15.74 7.35 19.41
C LEU A 79 -14.96 6.36 18.55
N LEU A 80 -15.63 5.37 17.94
CA LEU A 80 -15.00 4.39 17.05
C LEU A 80 -14.35 5.06 15.84
N LEU A 81 -15.01 6.06 15.26
CA LEU A 81 -14.48 6.82 14.12
C LEU A 81 -13.27 7.67 14.49
N VAL A 82 -13.27 8.30 15.67
CA VAL A 82 -12.12 9.06 16.18
C VAL A 82 -10.94 8.13 16.50
N LEU A 83 -11.21 6.97 17.11
CA LEU A 83 -10.17 5.98 17.43
C LEU A 83 -9.63 5.24 16.20
N ALA A 84 -10.40 5.18 15.10
CA ALA A 84 -9.97 4.50 13.88
C ALA A 84 -8.69 5.13 13.29
N VAL A 85 -8.55 6.45 13.33
CA VAL A 85 -7.39 7.15 12.75
C VAL A 85 -6.06 6.81 13.42
N PRO A 86 -5.88 6.94 14.75
CA PRO A 86 -4.64 6.55 15.41
C PRO A 86 -4.37 5.04 15.32
N VAL A 87 -5.42 4.20 15.33
CA VAL A 87 -5.26 2.75 15.14
C VAL A 87 -4.73 2.44 13.74
N VAL A 88 -5.30 3.05 12.69
CA VAL A 88 -4.82 2.88 11.31
C VAL A 88 -3.40 3.40 11.15
N PHE A 89 -3.04 4.53 11.77
CA PHE A 89 -1.66 5.01 11.79
C PHE A 89 -0.71 3.96 12.38
N LEU A 90 -1.02 3.42 13.57
CA LEU A 90 -0.16 2.44 14.24
C LEU A 90 -0.03 1.15 13.43
N LEU A 91 -1.13 0.64 12.89
CA LEU A 91 -1.14 -0.56 12.04
C LEU A 91 -0.35 -0.31 10.75
N SER A 92 -0.58 0.81 10.07
CA SER A 92 0.16 1.17 8.85
C SER A 92 1.66 1.33 9.15
N TRP A 93 2.01 2.02 10.24
CA TRP A 93 3.41 2.17 10.65
C TRP A 93 4.06 0.82 10.89
N LEU A 94 3.38 -0.09 11.59
CA LEU A 94 3.86 -1.45 11.84
C LEU A 94 4.05 -2.23 10.52
N VAL A 95 3.07 -2.16 9.61
CA VAL A 95 3.17 -2.81 8.28
C VAL A 95 4.37 -2.28 7.50
N HIS A 96 4.52 -0.95 7.42
CA HIS A 96 5.67 -0.34 6.73
C HIS A 96 6.99 -0.68 7.42
N ALA A 97 7.04 -0.73 8.76
CA ALA A 97 8.23 -1.14 9.51
C ALA A 97 8.61 -2.60 9.26
N VAL A 98 7.66 -3.53 9.39
CA VAL A 98 7.85 -4.97 9.16
C VAL A 98 8.24 -5.24 7.70
N SER A 99 7.62 -4.55 6.75
CA SER A 99 7.91 -4.72 5.34
C SER A 99 9.38 -4.43 4.96
N ARG A 100 10.09 -3.59 5.72
CA ARG A 100 11.54 -3.36 5.54
C ARG A 100 12.35 -4.63 5.80
N TYR A 101 12.04 -5.32 6.89
CA TYR A 101 12.70 -6.56 7.28
C TYR A 101 12.32 -7.68 6.33
N TRP A 102 11.05 -7.75 5.94
CA TRP A 102 10.53 -8.70 4.97
C TRP A 102 11.21 -8.54 3.61
N PHE A 103 11.28 -7.33 3.08
CA PHE A 103 11.97 -7.02 1.83
C PHE A 103 13.45 -7.43 1.87
N SER A 104 14.18 -7.02 2.92
CA SER A 104 15.58 -7.40 3.11
C SER A 104 15.76 -8.93 3.24
N GLY A 105 14.83 -9.61 3.90
CA GLY A 105 14.80 -11.07 3.99
C GLY A 105 14.64 -11.74 2.63
N MET A 106 13.62 -11.35 1.86
CA MET A 106 13.34 -11.92 0.55
C MET A 106 14.46 -11.68 -0.46
N VAL A 107 15.03 -10.47 -0.50
CA VAL A 107 16.17 -10.18 -1.39
C VAL A 107 17.35 -11.09 -1.03
N ARG A 108 17.67 -11.24 0.26
CA ARG A 108 18.78 -12.10 0.70
C ARG A 108 18.52 -13.58 0.37
N LEU A 109 17.31 -14.08 0.59
CA LEU A 109 16.96 -15.46 0.23
C LEU A 109 17.01 -15.68 -1.29
N GLY A 110 16.42 -14.75 -2.05
CA GLY A 110 16.40 -14.81 -3.50
C GLY A 110 17.80 -14.80 -4.11
N LEU A 111 18.69 -13.92 -3.63
CA LEU A 111 20.07 -13.85 -4.11
C LEU A 111 20.91 -15.07 -3.71
N ARG A 112 20.64 -15.70 -2.57
CA ARG A 112 21.31 -16.98 -2.24
C ARG A 112 20.98 -18.07 -3.25
N VAL A 113 19.74 -18.12 -3.72
CA VAL A 113 19.27 -19.12 -4.69
C VAL A 113 19.75 -18.78 -6.11
N SER A 114 19.55 -17.54 -6.57
CA SER A 114 19.81 -17.17 -7.97
C SER A 114 21.24 -16.71 -8.26
N ALA A 115 21.95 -16.23 -7.24
CA ALA A 115 23.25 -15.59 -7.38
C ALA A 115 24.22 -15.97 -6.24
N GLY A 116 24.12 -17.21 -5.73
CA GLY A 116 24.87 -17.66 -4.56
C GLY A 116 26.38 -17.42 -4.61
N ALA A 117 26.99 -17.47 -5.80
CA ALA A 117 28.41 -17.17 -5.99
C ALA A 117 28.80 -15.69 -5.72
N TYR A 118 27.87 -14.76 -5.94
CA TYR A 118 28.04 -13.32 -5.71
C TYR A 118 27.46 -12.86 -4.38
N TYR A 119 26.76 -13.75 -3.68
CA TYR A 119 26.20 -13.44 -2.39
C TYR A 119 27.33 -13.37 -1.34
N PRO A 120 27.39 -12.30 -0.52
CA PRO A 120 28.46 -12.13 0.45
C PRO A 120 28.55 -13.33 1.42
N ARG A 121 29.76 -13.84 1.61
CA ARG A 121 30.03 -14.94 2.56
C ARG A 121 30.26 -14.41 3.97
N ASP A 122 30.91 -13.25 4.06
CA ASP A 122 31.16 -12.59 5.34
C ASP A 122 29.84 -12.17 6.02
N THR A 123 29.79 -12.31 7.35
CA THR A 123 28.60 -11.99 8.14
C THR A 123 28.41 -10.49 8.29
N GLU A 124 29.49 -9.71 8.40
CA GLU A 124 29.39 -8.26 8.53
C GLU A 124 28.91 -7.64 7.22
N GLU A 125 29.49 -8.02 6.09
CA GLU A 125 29.04 -7.57 4.77
C GLU A 125 27.56 -7.92 4.52
N ARG A 126 27.10 -9.12 4.92
CA ARG A 126 25.68 -9.51 4.82
C ARG A 126 24.77 -8.64 5.68
N ARG A 127 25.21 -8.26 6.88
CA ARG A 127 24.45 -7.39 7.78
C ARG A 127 24.37 -5.98 7.22
N GLU A 128 25.47 -5.44 6.71
CA GLU A 128 25.50 -4.09 6.14
C GLU A 128 24.65 -3.97 4.88
N LYS A 129 24.78 -4.89 3.92
CA LYS A 129 23.88 -4.91 2.74
C LYS A 129 22.42 -5.11 3.14
N GLY A 130 22.16 -5.91 4.17
CA GLY A 130 20.83 -6.08 4.75
C GLY A 130 20.26 -4.78 5.33
N ARG A 131 21.09 -4.01 6.04
CA ARG A 131 20.77 -2.69 6.59
C ARG A 131 20.51 -1.66 5.48
N GLN A 132 21.33 -1.65 4.44
CA GLN A 132 21.15 -0.78 3.27
C GLN A 132 19.85 -1.08 2.52
N LEU A 133 19.48 -2.35 2.35
CA LEU A 133 18.16 -2.74 1.80
C LEU A 133 17.00 -2.20 2.64
N GLN A 134 17.11 -2.26 3.97
CA GLN A 134 16.09 -1.69 4.87
C GLN A 134 16.05 -0.16 4.80
N LEU A 135 17.19 0.48 4.51
CA LEU A 135 17.29 1.94 4.38
C LEU A 135 16.55 2.44 3.13
N ILE A 136 16.76 1.79 1.99
CA ILE A 136 16.14 2.20 0.71
C ILE A 136 14.66 1.83 0.62
N HIS A 137 14.21 0.82 1.38
CA HIS A 137 12.85 0.26 1.27
C HIS A 137 11.74 1.31 1.29
N PRO A 138 11.61 2.20 2.30
CA PRO A 138 10.50 3.17 2.34
C PRO A 138 10.51 4.11 1.13
N TYR A 139 11.68 4.42 0.56
CA TYR A 139 11.76 5.25 -0.63
C TYR A 139 11.26 4.52 -1.87
N THR A 140 11.69 3.26 -2.05
CA THR A 140 11.20 2.43 -3.16
C THR A 140 9.72 2.10 -3.00
N ALA A 141 9.24 1.83 -1.79
CA ALA A 141 7.83 1.59 -1.50
C ALA A 141 6.98 2.83 -1.82
N GLY A 142 7.49 4.02 -1.45
CA GLY A 142 6.87 5.31 -1.75
C GLY A 142 6.60 5.55 -3.25
N ILE A 143 7.40 4.95 -4.15
CA ILE A 143 7.17 5.01 -5.61
C ILE A 143 5.83 4.42 -5.99
N SER A 144 5.46 3.30 -5.37
CA SER A 144 4.15 2.68 -5.57
C SER A 144 3.08 3.37 -4.74
N TRP A 145 3.40 3.69 -3.49
CA TRP A 145 2.43 4.08 -2.49
C TRP A 145 1.89 5.48 -2.72
N ILE A 146 2.77 6.47 -2.93
CA ILE A 146 2.37 7.89 -3.02
C ILE A 146 1.42 8.13 -4.21
N PRO A 147 1.73 7.69 -5.45
CA PRO A 147 0.81 7.89 -6.57
C PRO A 147 -0.51 7.13 -6.40
N SER A 148 -0.47 5.92 -5.85
CA SER A 148 -1.68 5.13 -5.57
C SER A 148 -2.60 5.86 -4.60
N GLN A 149 -2.04 6.35 -3.49
CA GLN A 149 -2.78 7.10 -2.50
C GLN A 149 -3.30 8.44 -3.04
N ALA A 150 -2.54 9.13 -3.88
CA ALA A 150 -3.00 10.36 -4.51
C ALA A 150 -4.22 10.13 -5.41
N VAL A 151 -4.22 9.06 -6.21
CA VAL A 151 -5.37 8.73 -7.08
C VAL A 151 -6.55 8.22 -6.25
N GLN A 152 -6.31 7.41 -5.21
CA GLN A 152 -7.35 6.97 -4.30
C GLN A 152 -8.04 8.17 -3.62
N LEU A 153 -7.28 9.17 -3.20
CA LEU A 153 -7.82 10.42 -2.65
C LEU A 153 -8.72 11.15 -3.64
N LEU A 154 -8.29 11.27 -4.91
CA LEU A 154 -9.10 11.90 -5.95
C LEU A 154 -10.38 11.11 -6.24
N TYR A 155 -10.29 9.77 -6.27
CA TYR A 155 -11.45 8.89 -6.41
C TYR A 155 -12.45 9.07 -5.26
N LEU A 156 -11.97 9.04 -4.00
CA LEU A 156 -12.81 9.23 -2.82
C LEU A 156 -13.44 10.62 -2.80
N ALA A 157 -12.67 11.67 -3.09
CA ALA A 157 -13.17 13.04 -3.18
C ALA A 157 -14.27 13.16 -4.24
N THR A 158 -14.13 12.46 -5.36
CA THR A 158 -15.14 12.45 -6.43
C THR A 158 -16.41 11.72 -6.00
N LEU A 159 -16.26 10.57 -5.33
CA LEU A 159 -17.37 9.77 -4.85
C LEU A 159 -18.19 10.52 -3.78
N PHE A 160 -17.52 11.04 -2.75
CA PHE A 160 -18.20 11.81 -1.69
C PHE A 160 -18.71 13.17 -2.18
N GLY A 161 -17.99 13.82 -3.11
CA GLY A 161 -18.43 15.06 -3.73
C GLY A 161 -19.72 14.88 -4.54
N GLY A 162 -19.82 13.80 -5.32
CA GLY A 162 -21.03 13.47 -6.08
C GLY A 162 -22.26 13.25 -5.18
N VAL A 163 -22.07 12.51 -4.08
CA VAL A 163 -23.10 12.32 -3.04
C VAL A 163 -23.56 13.64 -2.43
N LEU A 164 -22.61 14.51 -2.07
CA LEU A 164 -22.92 15.83 -1.51
C LEU A 164 -23.78 16.66 -2.46
N VAL A 165 -23.42 16.70 -3.75
CA VAL A 165 -24.18 17.43 -4.78
C VAL A 165 -25.61 16.88 -4.89
N GLN A 166 -25.78 15.56 -4.91
CA GLN A 166 -27.11 14.93 -4.94
C GLN A 166 -27.94 15.23 -3.69
N SER A 167 -27.32 15.28 -2.51
CA SER A 167 -28.02 15.58 -1.25
C SER A 167 -28.59 17.00 -1.20
N VAL A 168 -27.93 17.96 -1.87
CA VAL A 168 -28.37 19.36 -1.94
C VAL A 168 -29.43 19.56 -3.03
N SER A 169 -29.38 18.77 -4.10
CA SER A 169 -30.30 18.88 -5.24
C SER A 169 -30.82 17.49 -5.68
N PRO A 170 -31.77 16.88 -4.94
CA PRO A 170 -32.18 15.48 -5.13
C PRO A 170 -32.93 15.22 -6.44
N SER A 171 -33.49 16.26 -7.05
CA SER A 171 -34.29 16.19 -8.28
C SER A 171 -33.46 16.21 -9.56
N LEU A 172 -32.14 16.37 -9.45
CA LEU A 172 -31.22 16.27 -10.57
C LEU A 172 -30.55 14.89 -10.51
N GLU A 173 -30.70 14.09 -11.58
CA GLU A 173 -29.84 12.92 -11.78
C GLU A 173 -28.38 13.31 -11.54
N PRO A 174 -27.50 12.41 -11.03
CA PRO A 174 -26.08 12.68 -10.99
C PRO A 174 -25.67 13.29 -12.33
N PRO A 175 -25.20 14.55 -12.33
CA PRO A 175 -24.83 15.20 -13.57
C PRO A 175 -23.94 14.25 -14.35
N LEU A 176 -24.22 14.02 -15.65
CA LEU A 176 -23.45 13.10 -16.50
C LEU A 176 -21.92 13.25 -16.29
N LEU A 177 -21.49 14.48 -16.05
CA LEU A 177 -20.13 14.84 -15.64
C LEU A 177 -19.61 14.07 -14.41
N TRP A 178 -20.36 13.97 -13.32
CA TRP A 178 -19.97 13.22 -12.11
C TRP A 178 -19.83 11.73 -12.37
N THR A 179 -20.76 11.12 -13.10
CA THR A 179 -20.66 9.72 -13.49
C THR A 179 -19.39 9.49 -14.32
N ILE A 180 -19.11 10.36 -15.29
CA ILE A 180 -17.88 10.31 -16.08
C ILE A 180 -16.64 10.45 -15.18
N LEU A 181 -16.62 11.39 -14.25
CA LEU A 181 -15.49 11.58 -13.33
C LEU A 181 -15.27 10.35 -12.44
N ILE A 182 -16.34 9.75 -11.90
CA ILE A 182 -16.25 8.53 -11.09
C ILE A 182 -15.64 7.39 -11.91
N LEU A 183 -16.08 7.21 -13.16
CA LEU A 183 -15.53 6.18 -14.05
C LEU A 183 -14.05 6.42 -14.38
N ILE A 184 -13.68 7.67 -14.69
CA ILE A 184 -12.28 8.04 -14.96
C ILE A 184 -11.41 7.76 -13.74
N PHE A 185 -11.81 8.23 -12.56
CA PHE A 185 -11.01 8.04 -11.35
C PHE A 185 -11.02 6.59 -10.87
N ALA A 186 -12.11 5.84 -11.09
CA ALA A 186 -12.11 4.39 -10.85
C ALA A 186 -11.08 3.69 -11.73
N LEU A 187 -11.03 3.99 -13.03
CA LEU A 187 -10.03 3.43 -13.95
C LEU A 187 -8.61 3.81 -13.54
N LEU A 188 -8.37 5.10 -13.22
CA LEU A 188 -7.07 5.56 -12.74
C LEU A 188 -6.66 4.83 -11.45
N ASN A 189 -7.61 4.54 -10.55
CA ASN A 189 -7.37 3.82 -9.31
C ASN A 189 -6.95 2.35 -9.53
N TYR A 190 -7.06 1.81 -10.74
CA TYR A 190 -6.46 0.53 -11.12
C TYR A 190 -5.14 0.70 -11.90
N VAL A 191 -5.13 1.60 -12.89
CA VAL A 191 -4.00 1.74 -13.82
C VAL A 191 -2.78 2.36 -13.12
N VAL A 192 -2.98 3.40 -12.31
CA VAL A 192 -1.87 4.11 -11.64
C VAL A 192 -1.17 3.21 -10.63
N PRO A 193 -1.87 2.52 -9.69
CA PRO A 193 -1.19 1.61 -8.78
C PRO A 193 -0.42 0.49 -9.50
N PHE A 194 -0.98 -0.06 -10.57
CA PHE A 194 -0.30 -1.08 -11.37
C PHE A 194 0.99 -0.56 -12.01
N GLY A 195 0.94 0.58 -12.70
CA GLY A 195 2.11 1.21 -13.30
C GLY A 195 3.16 1.61 -12.27
N SER A 196 2.75 2.19 -11.14
CA SER A 196 3.64 2.57 -10.06
C SER A 196 4.27 1.35 -9.35
N HIS A 197 3.58 0.21 -9.31
CA HIS A 197 4.14 -1.04 -8.81
C HIS A 197 5.23 -1.57 -9.73
N ILE A 198 5.01 -1.59 -11.05
CA ILE A 198 6.04 -1.95 -12.03
C ILE A 198 7.26 -1.04 -11.88
N TYR A 199 7.03 0.27 -11.77
CA TYR A 199 8.13 1.22 -11.63
C TYR A 199 8.91 1.04 -10.31
N MET A 200 8.22 0.77 -9.19
CA MET A 200 8.87 0.37 -7.94
C MET A 200 9.76 -0.87 -8.13
N VAL A 201 9.29 -1.89 -8.85
CA VAL A 201 10.09 -3.11 -9.12
C VAL A 201 11.36 -2.75 -9.88
N ILE A 202 11.26 -1.92 -10.92
CA ILE A 202 12.43 -1.46 -11.70
C ILE A 202 13.45 -0.76 -10.78
N VAL A 203 13.01 0.18 -9.94
CA VAL A 203 13.91 0.91 -9.04
C VAL A 203 14.54 0.00 -7.98
N ARG A 204 13.79 -0.99 -7.46
CA ARG A 204 14.34 -2.00 -6.54
C ARG A 204 15.41 -2.86 -7.21
N VAL A 205 15.20 -3.27 -8.47
CA VAL A 205 16.20 -4.01 -9.24
C VAL A 205 17.47 -3.17 -9.39
N MET A 206 17.35 -1.90 -9.78
CA MET A 206 18.50 -0.98 -9.88
C MET A 206 19.26 -0.87 -8.55
N ALA A 207 18.54 -0.75 -7.43
CA ALA A 207 19.17 -0.66 -6.12
C ALA A 207 19.91 -1.96 -5.73
N ILE A 208 19.31 -3.11 -5.98
CA ILE A 208 19.92 -4.43 -5.71
C ILE A 208 21.15 -4.65 -6.59
N GLN A 209 21.09 -4.28 -7.88
CA GLN A 209 22.25 -4.34 -8.78
C GLN A 209 23.41 -3.53 -8.23
N LYS A 210 23.17 -2.28 -7.79
CA LYS A 210 24.18 -1.41 -7.21
C LYS A 210 24.76 -1.98 -5.91
N LEU A 211 23.90 -2.47 -5.01
CA LEU A 211 24.30 -3.01 -3.72
C LEU A 211 25.14 -4.28 -3.81
N TYR A 212 24.81 -5.18 -4.74
CA TYR A 212 25.45 -6.50 -4.83
C TYR A 212 26.44 -6.62 -5.99
N GLY A 213 26.53 -5.63 -6.88
CA GLY A 213 27.42 -5.69 -8.05
C GLY A 213 27.04 -6.80 -9.04
N ILE A 214 25.74 -7.09 -9.17
CA ILE A 214 25.23 -8.19 -10.01
C ILE A 214 24.47 -7.69 -11.24
N SER A 215 24.27 -8.58 -12.22
CA SER A 215 23.47 -8.28 -13.40
C SER A 215 21.99 -8.03 -13.06
N GLY A 216 21.30 -7.26 -13.91
CA GLY A 216 19.89 -6.90 -13.71
C GLY A 216 18.97 -8.10 -13.71
N ALA A 217 19.24 -9.08 -14.57
CA ALA A 217 18.50 -10.34 -14.58
C ALA A 217 18.58 -11.04 -13.22
N ARG A 218 19.74 -11.13 -12.59
CA ARG A 218 19.89 -11.78 -11.27
C ARG A 218 19.21 -10.97 -10.16
N ALA A 219 19.36 -9.65 -10.20
CA ALA A 219 18.71 -8.74 -9.25
C ALA A 219 17.18 -8.74 -9.36
N PHE A 220 16.63 -9.01 -10.54
CA PHE A 220 15.18 -9.18 -10.77
C PHE A 220 14.71 -10.57 -10.36
N TRP A 221 15.25 -11.63 -10.99
CA TRP A 221 14.76 -12.99 -10.83
C TRP A 221 14.98 -13.56 -9.43
N GLY A 222 16.02 -13.13 -8.70
CA GLY A 222 16.27 -13.60 -7.34
C GLY A 222 15.10 -13.31 -6.39
N PRO A 223 14.83 -12.04 -6.08
CA PRO A 223 13.67 -11.65 -5.26
C PRO A 223 12.34 -12.10 -5.88
N PHE A 224 12.18 -11.97 -7.20
CA PHE A 224 10.93 -12.34 -7.88
C PHE A 224 10.57 -13.82 -7.71
N LEU A 225 11.54 -14.73 -7.79
CA LEU A 225 11.29 -16.16 -7.61
C LEU A 225 10.75 -16.46 -6.20
N ILE A 226 11.28 -15.80 -5.17
CA ILE A 226 10.77 -15.93 -3.80
C ILE A 226 9.34 -15.40 -3.71
N TYR A 227 9.05 -14.25 -4.33
CA TYR A 227 7.67 -13.72 -4.40
C TYR A 227 6.72 -14.69 -5.11
N ALA A 228 7.11 -15.21 -6.27
CA ALA A 228 6.30 -16.14 -7.05
C ALA A 228 6.00 -17.43 -6.25
N LEU A 229 6.98 -17.96 -5.51
CA LEU A 229 6.77 -19.13 -4.66
C LEU A 229 5.84 -18.82 -3.47
N LEU A 230 6.04 -17.70 -2.78
CA LEU A 230 5.21 -17.33 -1.63
C LEU A 230 3.77 -17.03 -2.04
N TYR A 231 3.57 -16.17 -3.04
CA TYR A 231 2.23 -15.80 -3.51
C TYR A 231 1.56 -16.94 -4.29
N GLY A 232 2.31 -17.69 -5.09
CA GLY A 232 1.79 -18.87 -5.77
C GLY A 232 1.36 -19.96 -4.78
N GLY A 233 2.17 -20.20 -3.74
CA GLY A 233 1.81 -21.12 -2.66
C GLY A 233 0.57 -20.66 -1.89
N LEU A 234 0.51 -19.37 -1.52
CA LEU A 234 -0.67 -18.80 -0.86
C LEU A 234 -1.93 -18.91 -1.74
N PHE A 235 -1.81 -18.62 -3.03
CA PHE A 235 -2.90 -18.74 -3.99
C PHE A 235 -3.43 -20.19 -4.06
N VAL A 236 -2.53 -21.18 -4.17
CA VAL A 236 -2.91 -22.59 -4.18
C VAL A 236 -3.60 -22.99 -2.87
N LEU A 237 -3.11 -22.52 -1.72
CA LEU A 237 -3.74 -22.79 -0.42
C LEU A 237 -5.15 -22.17 -0.32
N VAL A 238 -5.32 -20.92 -0.75
CA VAL A 238 -6.62 -20.24 -0.75
C VAL A 238 -7.61 -20.95 -1.68
N MET A 239 -7.20 -21.31 -2.89
CA MET A 239 -8.04 -22.05 -3.84
C MET A 239 -8.38 -23.45 -3.32
N GLY A 240 -7.42 -24.14 -2.72
CA GLY A 240 -7.63 -25.45 -2.10
C GLY A 240 -8.63 -25.38 -0.95
N PHE A 241 -8.52 -24.37 -0.08
CA PHE A 241 -9.48 -24.13 0.99
C PHE A 241 -10.87 -23.77 0.45
N ALA A 242 -10.97 -22.88 -0.54
CA ALA A 242 -12.24 -22.52 -1.15
C ALA A 242 -12.93 -23.73 -1.82
N ALA A 243 -12.17 -24.56 -2.53
CA ALA A 243 -12.68 -25.79 -3.12
C ALA A 243 -13.11 -26.80 -2.06
N TRP A 244 -12.34 -26.95 -0.97
CA TRP A 244 -12.70 -27.79 0.17
C TRP A 244 -14.02 -27.33 0.81
N SER A 245 -14.12 -26.05 1.16
CA SER A 245 -15.33 -25.47 1.76
C SER A 245 -16.55 -25.67 0.85
N PHE A 246 -16.41 -25.43 -0.45
CA PHE A 246 -17.47 -25.68 -1.43
C PHE A 246 -17.92 -27.15 -1.43
N MET A 247 -16.99 -28.11 -1.44
CA MET A 247 -17.33 -29.54 -1.40
C MET A 247 -18.02 -29.92 -0.08
N THR A 248 -17.57 -29.40 1.06
CA THR A 248 -18.18 -29.71 2.35
C THR A 248 -19.56 -29.08 2.53
N ASP A 249 -19.77 -27.86 2.02
CA ASP A 249 -21.07 -27.19 2.07
C ASP A 249 -22.10 -27.85 1.13
N VAL A 250 -21.66 -28.40 0.00
CA VAL A 250 -22.52 -29.22 -0.87
C VAL A 250 -22.95 -30.52 -0.17
N HIS A 251 -22.10 -31.10 0.67
CA HIS A 251 -22.44 -32.30 1.43
C HIS A 251 -23.46 -32.03 2.55
N THR A 252 -23.46 -30.86 3.19
CA THR A 252 -24.42 -30.54 4.27
C THR A 252 -25.83 -30.17 3.78
N VAL A 253 -26.00 -29.82 2.51
CA VAL A 253 -27.32 -29.51 1.92
C VAL A 253 -28.03 -30.77 1.37
N LEU A 254 -27.28 -31.86 1.14
CA LEU A 254 -27.79 -33.09 0.52
C LEU A 254 -28.13 -34.21 1.52
N TYR A 255 -27.99 -33.96 2.83
CA TYR A 255 -28.41 -34.85 3.93
C TYR A 255 -29.36 -34.10 4.88
#